data_AF-A0A147IJ99-F1
#
_entry.id   AF-A0A147IJ99-F1
#
_cell.length_a   1.000
_cell.length_b   1.000
_cell.length_c   1.000
_cell.angle_alpha   90.00
_cell.angle_beta   90.00
_cell.angle_gamma   90.00
#
_symmetry.space_group_name_H-M   'P 1'
#
loop_
_entity.id
_entity.type
_entity.pdbx_description
1 polymer ?
#
loop_
_entity_poly.entity_id
_entity_poly.type
_entity_poly.pdbx_seq_one_letter_code
_entity_poly.pdbx_strand_id
1 'polypeptide(L)'
;MRERMGAEEARIAADSIEEGKRLVRVQTGGLSLADRLSEHLHRLTWRTPLHSLRLKGRHPLKLMAVPEDPILGDIERGHALLGGVLDWRGEERGVESIDFARPDWSTGFADHLHSFAWLRDLSTVATRQQGAPIAEYLMGRWLDAFAETVDAVAWRPDLWGRRILFWTAHAPLILSSNDLVYRSRVLNTMARG
;
A
#
# COMPACT_ATOMS: atom_id res chain seq x y z
N MET A 1 30.59 -28.41 -36.14
CA MET A 1 30.53 -27.57 -34.91
C MET A 1 30.31 -26.08 -35.19
N ARG A 2 30.77 -25.52 -36.32
CA ARG A 2 30.51 -24.11 -36.70
C ARG A 2 29.07 -23.76 -37.11
N GLU A 3 28.30 -24.71 -37.64
CA GLU A 3 26.93 -24.43 -38.12
C GLU A 3 25.88 -24.30 -37.00
N ARG A 4 26.11 -24.89 -35.82
CA ARG A 4 25.20 -24.73 -34.67
C ARG A 4 25.39 -23.41 -33.92
N MET A 5 26.51 -22.73 -34.13
CA MET A 5 26.80 -21.42 -33.51
C MET A 5 26.11 -20.28 -34.26
N GLY A 6 26.05 -20.34 -35.60
CA GLY A 6 25.37 -19.32 -36.41
C GLY A 6 23.84 -19.33 -36.27
N ALA A 7 23.24 -20.48 -35.92
CA ALA A 7 21.81 -20.58 -35.67
C ALA A 7 21.39 -19.98 -34.31
N GLU A 8 22.30 -19.94 -33.33
CA GLU A 8 22.06 -19.35 -32.02
C GLU A 8 22.21 -17.82 -32.06
N GLU A 9 23.21 -17.30 -32.78
CA GLU A 9 23.40 -15.85 -33.01
C GLU A 9 22.22 -15.22 -33.80
N ALA A 10 21.67 -15.96 -34.77
CA ALA A 10 20.48 -15.51 -35.52
C ALA A 10 19.20 -15.47 -34.67
N ARG A 11 19.12 -16.28 -33.60
CA ARG A 11 17.99 -16.27 -32.66
C ARG A 11 18.08 -15.13 -31.65
N ILE A 12 19.28 -14.78 -31.21
CA ILE A 12 19.53 -13.66 -30.28
C ILE A 12 19.28 -12.31 -30.98
N ALA A 13 19.57 -12.20 -32.28
CA ALA A 13 19.29 -10.99 -33.05
C ALA A 13 17.78 -10.72 -33.26
N ALA A 14 16.96 -11.77 -33.31
CA ALA A 14 15.51 -11.66 -33.51
C ALA A 14 14.74 -11.24 -32.23
N ASP A 15 15.38 -11.28 -31.06
CA ASP A 15 14.78 -10.93 -29.77
C ASP A 15 15.26 -9.54 -29.25
N SER A 16 15.96 -8.79 -30.12
CA SER A 16 16.33 -7.41 -29.83
C SER A 16 15.14 -6.47 -30.11
N ILE A 17 14.46 -6.07 -29.05
CA ILE A 17 13.37 -5.09 -29.12
C ILE A 17 13.99 -3.72 -29.43
N GLU A 18 13.71 -3.18 -30.62
CA GLU A 18 14.08 -1.81 -31.00
C GLU A 18 13.51 -0.80 -29.99
N GLU A 19 14.39 -0.27 -29.14
CA GLU A 19 14.10 0.89 -28.31
C GLU A 19 13.86 2.12 -29.18
N GLY A 20 12.66 2.68 -29.05
CA GLY A 20 12.36 4.04 -29.50
C GLY A 20 11.62 4.13 -30.82
N LYS A 21 10.30 3.83 -30.84
CA LYS A 21 9.35 4.43 -31.80
C LYS A 21 7.85 4.21 -31.51
N ARG A 22 7.42 4.23 -30.24
CA ARG A 22 6.01 4.49 -29.92
C ARG A 22 5.87 5.57 -28.86
N LEU A 23 5.95 6.82 -29.32
CA LEU A 23 5.31 7.93 -28.62
C LEU A 23 3.80 7.68 -28.70
N VAL A 24 3.24 7.11 -27.63
CA VAL A 24 1.79 7.04 -27.44
C VAL A 24 1.30 8.48 -27.39
N ARG A 25 0.63 8.92 -28.46
CA ARG A 25 -0.04 10.21 -28.51
C ARG A 25 -1.21 10.14 -27.54
N VAL A 26 -1.02 10.65 -26.32
CA VAL A 26 -2.12 10.90 -25.39
C VAL A 26 -3.02 11.94 -26.06
N GLN A 27 -4.17 11.49 -26.55
CA GLN A 27 -5.20 12.41 -27.05
C GLN A 27 -5.80 13.12 -25.84
N THR A 28 -5.43 14.40 -25.66
CA THR A 28 -6.13 15.36 -24.79
C THR A 28 -7.45 15.77 -25.45
N GLY A 29 -8.34 14.80 -25.65
CA GLY A 29 -9.75 15.05 -25.93
C GLY A 29 -10.52 15.09 -24.61
N GLY A 30 -11.29 16.15 -24.38
CA GLY A 30 -12.18 16.21 -23.22
C GLY A 30 -13.13 15.00 -23.23
N LEU A 31 -13.17 14.28 -22.11
CA LEU A 31 -13.94 13.04 -21.97
C LEU A 31 -15.36 13.18 -22.52
N SER A 32 -15.72 12.28 -23.44
CA SER A 32 -17.05 12.18 -24.03
C SER A 32 -18.10 12.02 -22.93
N LEU A 33 -19.33 12.44 -23.18
CA LEU A 33 -20.45 12.26 -22.26
C LEU A 33 -20.68 10.77 -21.96
N ALA A 34 -20.36 9.89 -22.93
CA ALA A 34 -20.34 8.45 -22.78
C ALA A 34 -19.18 7.96 -21.87
N ASP A 35 -18.00 8.57 -21.97
CA ASP A 35 -16.87 8.24 -21.08
C ASP A 35 -17.16 8.68 -19.64
N ARG A 36 -17.83 9.82 -19.45
CA ARG A 36 -18.28 10.29 -18.13
C ARG A 36 -19.38 9.41 -17.53
N LEU A 37 -20.31 8.95 -18.36
CA LEU A 37 -21.33 7.97 -17.97
C LEU A 37 -20.71 6.62 -17.63
N SER A 38 -19.71 6.19 -18.39
CA SER A 38 -18.98 4.95 -18.14
C SER A 38 -18.16 5.04 -16.85
N GLU A 39 -17.46 6.15 -16.60
CA GLU A 39 -16.80 6.43 -15.33
C GLU A 39 -17.78 6.43 -14.14
N HIS A 40 -18.98 7.01 -14.33
CA HIS A 40 -20.01 7.02 -13.31
C HIS A 40 -20.55 5.60 -13.05
N LEU A 41 -20.80 4.81 -14.10
CA LEU A 41 -21.20 3.41 -14.01
C LEU A 41 -20.10 2.54 -13.41
N HIS A 42 -18.84 2.79 -13.74
CA HIS A 42 -17.68 2.08 -13.21
C HIS A 42 -17.64 2.30 -11.69
N ARG A 43 -17.73 3.56 -11.22
CA ARG A 43 -17.85 3.89 -9.78
C ARG A 43 -19.05 3.23 -9.12
N LEU A 44 -20.19 3.11 -9.80
CA LEU A 44 -21.37 2.39 -9.30
C LEU A 44 -21.14 0.88 -9.20
N THR A 45 -20.40 0.31 -10.15
CA THR A 45 -20.10 -1.13 -10.18
C THR A 45 -19.14 -1.51 -9.04
N TRP A 46 -18.15 -0.66 -8.73
CA TRP A 46 -17.27 -0.82 -7.54
C TRP A 46 -17.97 -0.60 -6.19
N ARG A 47 -19.16 0.04 -6.18
CA ARG A 47 -20.00 0.22 -4.98
C ARG A 47 -21.00 -0.93 -4.77
N THR A 48 -21.08 -1.91 -5.67
CA THR A 48 -21.94 -3.07 -5.46
C THR A 48 -21.27 -4.11 -4.55
N PRO A 49 -22.02 -4.73 -3.62
CA PRO A 49 -21.51 -5.76 -2.69
C PRO A 49 -21.07 -7.05 -3.40
N LEU A 50 -21.09 -7.09 -4.74
CA LEU A 50 -20.60 -8.20 -5.54
C LEU A 50 -19.06 -8.28 -5.54
N HIS A 51 -18.36 -7.15 -5.42
CA HIS A 51 -16.88 -7.16 -5.30
C HIS A 51 -16.43 -7.81 -3.98
N SER A 52 -17.12 -7.51 -2.87
CA SER A 52 -16.78 -8.08 -1.56
C SER A 52 -17.10 -9.57 -1.43
N LEU A 53 -18.02 -10.09 -2.26
CA LEU A 53 -18.34 -11.52 -2.33
C LEU A 53 -17.30 -12.32 -3.13
N ARG A 54 -16.62 -11.70 -4.10
CA ARG A 54 -15.61 -12.37 -4.93
C ARG A 54 -14.26 -12.58 -4.23
N LEU A 55 -14.08 -11.92 -3.08
CA LEU A 55 -12.88 -11.97 -2.23
C LEU A 55 -13.08 -12.79 -0.94
N LYS A 56 -14.20 -13.51 -0.80
CA LYS A 56 -14.44 -14.43 0.34
C LYS A 56 -13.72 -15.77 0.10
N GLY A 57 -12.42 -15.80 0.40
CA GLY A 57 -11.59 -17.00 0.41
C GLY A 57 -11.11 -17.39 1.83
N ARG A 58 -10.34 -18.47 1.94
CA ARG A 58 -9.64 -18.81 3.21
C ARG A 58 -8.57 -17.75 3.47
N HIS A 59 -8.69 -17.03 4.57
CA HIS A 59 -7.70 -16.03 4.93
C HIS A 59 -6.44 -16.68 5.53
N PRO A 60 -5.25 -16.12 5.28
CA PRO A 60 -3.99 -16.66 5.81
C PRO A 60 -3.95 -16.55 7.34
N LEU A 61 -3.58 -17.64 8.01
CA LEU A 61 -3.49 -17.70 9.47
C LEU A 61 -2.15 -17.21 10.03
N LYS A 62 -1.11 -17.11 9.18
CA LYS A 62 0.23 -16.67 9.54
C LYS A 62 1.03 -16.22 8.30
N LEU A 63 1.95 -15.28 8.50
CA LEU A 63 3.02 -15.00 7.55
C LEU A 63 4.12 -16.06 7.70
N MET A 64 4.55 -16.67 6.60
CA MET A 64 5.60 -17.70 6.61
C MET A 64 7.00 -17.11 6.60
N ALA A 65 7.16 -15.93 6.01
CA ALA A 65 8.40 -15.18 5.96
C ALA A 65 8.08 -13.68 5.94
N VAL A 66 9.01 -12.88 6.44
CA VAL A 66 8.98 -11.42 6.40
C VAL A 66 10.13 -11.00 5.49
N PRO A 67 9.87 -10.38 4.32
CA PRO A 67 10.95 -9.86 3.48
C PRO A 67 11.67 -8.73 4.22
N GLU A 68 12.97 -8.59 4.03
CA GLU A 68 13.72 -7.44 4.54
C GLU A 68 13.53 -6.25 3.58
N ASP A 69 13.33 -5.05 4.13
CA ASP A 69 13.40 -3.80 3.37
C ASP A 69 14.85 -3.30 3.37
N PRO A 70 15.56 -3.27 2.23
CA PRO A 70 16.93 -2.80 2.19
C PRO A 70 17.04 -1.27 2.28
N ILE A 71 15.92 -0.55 2.22
CA ILE A 71 15.90 0.91 2.18
C ILE A 71 15.69 1.46 3.60
N LEU A 72 16.63 2.29 4.03
CA LEU A 72 16.47 3.08 5.25
C LEU A 72 15.40 4.16 5.07
N GLY A 73 14.58 4.32 6.09
CA GLY A 73 13.65 5.43 6.20
C GLY A 73 14.34 6.71 6.66
N ASP A 74 13.54 7.73 6.84
CA ASP A 74 13.96 9.02 7.35
C ASP A 74 14.05 9.00 8.87
N ILE A 75 15.24 9.33 9.36
CA ILE A 75 15.58 9.27 10.78
C ILE A 75 14.82 10.34 11.57
N GLU A 76 14.67 11.54 11.01
CA GLU A 76 14.00 12.65 11.72
C GLU A 76 12.51 12.35 11.87
N ARG A 77 11.85 11.90 10.80
CA ARG A 77 10.44 11.46 10.86
C ARG A 77 10.25 10.26 11.78
N GLY A 78 11.18 9.31 11.77
CA GLY A 78 11.16 8.17 12.68
C GLY A 78 11.19 8.60 14.15
N HIS A 79 12.07 9.53 14.50
CA HIS A 79 12.16 10.06 15.86
C HIS A 79 10.94 10.91 16.25
N ALA A 80 10.40 11.72 15.33
CA ALA A 80 9.16 12.44 15.55
C ALA A 80 8.02 11.46 15.88
N LEU A 81 7.93 10.35 15.13
CA LEU A 81 6.89 9.34 15.33
C LEU A 81 7.05 8.61 16.67
N LEU A 82 8.28 8.31 17.09
CA LEU A 82 8.56 7.83 18.45
C LEU A 82 8.14 8.83 19.54
N GLY A 83 8.25 10.12 19.25
CA GLY A 83 7.74 11.21 20.09
C GLY A 83 6.23 11.40 20.04
N GLY A 84 5.49 10.59 19.27
CA GLY A 84 4.04 10.66 19.15
C GLY A 84 3.55 11.67 18.09
N VAL A 85 4.41 12.12 17.18
CA VAL A 85 4.05 13.05 16.10
C VAL A 85 4.34 12.40 14.74
N LEU A 86 3.33 12.33 13.88
CA LEU A 86 3.50 11.95 12.49
C LEU A 86 3.71 13.23 11.67
N ASP A 87 4.94 13.44 11.20
CA ASP A 87 5.32 14.54 10.30
C ASP A 87 5.40 14.05 8.86
N TRP A 88 4.83 14.81 7.94
CA TRP A 88 5.06 14.63 6.52
C TRP A 88 5.03 15.97 5.78
N ARG A 89 6.17 16.35 5.19
CA ARG A 89 6.32 17.55 4.35
C ARG A 89 5.87 18.84 5.06
N GLY A 90 6.15 18.95 6.36
CA GLY A 90 5.82 20.13 7.18
C GLY A 90 4.36 20.14 7.67
N GLU A 91 3.61 19.07 7.44
CA GLU A 91 2.32 18.84 8.08
C GLU A 91 2.50 17.83 9.22
N GLU A 92 2.31 18.30 10.45
CA GLU A 92 2.44 17.50 11.66
C GLU A 92 1.06 17.17 12.25
N ARG A 93 0.91 15.95 12.74
CA ARG A 93 -0.26 15.52 13.52
C ARG A 93 0.19 14.66 14.69
N GLY A 94 -0.40 14.89 15.86
CA GLY A 94 -0.21 13.99 16.99
C GLY A 94 -0.82 12.63 16.65
N VAL A 95 -0.11 11.53 16.93
CA VAL A 95 -0.56 10.16 16.66
C VAL A 95 -1.95 9.90 17.26
N GLU A 96 -2.18 10.37 18.48
CA GLU A 96 -3.47 10.21 19.18
C GLU A 96 -4.60 11.07 18.59
N SER A 97 -4.26 12.15 17.88
CA SER A 97 -5.23 13.06 17.26
C SER A 97 -5.75 12.55 15.91
N ILE A 98 -5.13 11.50 15.34
CA ILE A 98 -5.53 10.97 14.03
C ILE A 98 -6.90 10.29 14.14
N ASP A 99 -7.88 10.89 13.46
CA ASP A 99 -9.22 10.35 13.26
C ASP A 99 -9.47 10.07 11.77
N PHE A 100 -9.33 8.81 11.38
CA PHE A 100 -9.58 8.35 10.01
C PHE A 100 -11.02 8.58 9.54
N ALA A 101 -11.99 8.73 10.45
CA ALA A 101 -13.38 9.01 10.10
C ALA A 101 -13.64 10.51 9.85
N ARG A 102 -12.73 11.38 10.29
CA ARG A 102 -12.85 12.85 10.19
C ARG A 102 -11.54 13.45 9.70
N PRO A 103 -11.17 13.21 8.42
CA PRO A 103 -9.91 13.70 7.89
C PRO A 103 -9.88 15.23 7.85
N ASP A 104 -8.88 15.81 8.51
CA ASP A 104 -8.60 17.26 8.56
C ASP A 104 -7.24 17.63 7.96
N TRP A 105 -6.69 16.73 7.13
CA TRP A 105 -5.33 16.80 6.60
C TRP A 105 -5.29 16.95 5.07
N SER A 106 -4.12 17.35 4.56
CA SER A 106 -3.91 17.48 3.12
C SER A 106 -3.95 16.13 2.39
N THR A 107 -4.19 16.16 1.07
CA THR A 107 -4.13 14.94 0.23
C THR A 107 -2.74 14.28 0.26
N GLY A 108 -1.67 15.09 0.35
CA GLY A 108 -0.31 14.55 0.42
C GLY A 108 -0.04 13.80 1.73
N PHE A 109 -0.54 14.32 2.84
CA PHE A 109 -0.50 13.65 4.14
C PHE A 109 -1.37 12.40 4.16
N ALA A 110 -2.58 12.48 3.59
CA ALA A 110 -3.47 11.33 3.43
C ALA A 110 -2.76 10.18 2.70
N ASP A 111 -2.16 10.45 1.53
CA ASP A 111 -1.47 9.44 0.75
C ASP A 111 -0.31 8.79 1.55
N HIS A 112 0.47 9.58 2.28
CA HIS A 112 1.54 9.07 3.14
C HIS A 112 0.99 8.20 4.27
N LEU A 113 -0.02 8.68 5.00
CA LEU A 113 -0.67 7.98 6.10
C LEU A 113 -1.31 6.66 5.66
N HIS A 114 -2.13 6.68 4.62
CA HIS A 114 -2.84 5.51 4.09
C HIS A 114 -1.93 4.50 3.38
N SER A 115 -0.72 4.91 2.96
CA SER A 115 0.27 4.00 2.37
C SER A 115 1.05 3.18 3.40
N PHE A 116 1.06 3.61 4.67
CA PHE A 116 1.91 3.06 5.73
C PHE A 116 3.42 3.17 5.48
N ALA A 117 3.84 4.09 4.61
CA ALA A 117 5.27 4.33 4.34
C ALA A 117 6.05 4.75 5.61
N TRP A 118 5.40 5.39 6.57
CA TRP A 118 5.95 5.75 7.87
C TRP A 118 6.43 4.53 8.70
N LEU A 119 5.99 3.30 8.39
CA LEU A 119 6.52 2.10 9.05
C LEU A 119 8.03 1.93 8.80
N ARG A 120 8.51 2.34 7.63
CA ARG A 120 9.94 2.31 7.31
C ARG A 120 10.71 3.30 8.17
N ASP A 121 10.24 4.53 8.23
CA ASP A 121 10.83 5.60 9.06
C ASP A 121 10.89 5.15 10.53
N LEU A 122 9.81 4.56 11.05
CA LEU A 122 9.77 4.01 12.41
C LEU A 122 10.78 2.86 12.59
N SER A 123 10.81 1.90 11.66
CA SER A 123 11.71 0.74 11.74
C SER A 123 13.20 1.10 11.68
N THR A 124 13.52 2.27 11.13
CA THR A 124 14.91 2.76 11.00
C THR A 124 15.49 3.18 12.33
N VAL A 125 14.66 3.73 13.22
CA VAL A 125 15.11 4.32 14.49
C VAL A 125 14.67 3.55 15.73
N ALA A 126 13.64 2.71 15.61
CA ALA A 126 13.01 2.04 16.73
C ALA A 126 13.35 0.55 16.77
N THR A 127 13.65 0.05 17.97
CA THR A 127 13.53 -1.40 18.21
C THR A 127 12.07 -1.83 18.08
N ARG A 128 11.83 -3.11 17.82
CA ARG A 128 10.48 -3.69 17.79
C ARG A 128 9.67 -3.34 19.04
N GLN A 129 10.29 -3.38 20.22
CA GLN A 129 9.62 -3.08 21.49
C GLN A 129 9.15 -1.62 21.59
N GLN A 130 9.88 -0.68 20.99
CA GLN A 130 9.55 0.73 20.98
C GLN A 130 8.54 1.08 19.88
N GLY A 131 8.73 0.54 18.67
CA GLY A 131 7.92 0.90 17.51
C GLY A 131 6.56 0.19 17.45
N ALA A 132 6.47 -1.05 17.93
CA ALA A 132 5.24 -1.84 17.80
C ALA A 132 4.01 -1.18 18.44
N PRO A 133 4.07 -0.61 19.67
CA PRO A 133 2.91 0.05 20.26
C PRO A 133 2.33 1.18 19.39
N ILE A 134 3.18 1.99 18.76
CA ILE A 134 2.77 3.10 17.89
C ILE A 134 2.19 2.55 16.57
N ALA A 135 2.89 1.59 15.96
CA ALA A 135 2.47 1.00 14.70
C ALA A 135 1.13 0.27 14.83
N GLU A 136 0.95 -0.50 15.90
CA GLU A 136 -0.29 -1.25 16.18
C GLU A 136 -1.43 -0.32 16.56
N TYR A 137 -1.16 0.78 17.27
CA TYR A 137 -2.16 1.80 17.54
C TYR A 137 -2.72 2.40 16.24
N LEU A 138 -1.84 2.91 15.36
CA LEU A 138 -2.26 3.51 14.09
C LEU A 138 -2.92 2.48 13.16
N MET A 139 -2.37 1.26 13.09
CA MET A 139 -2.97 0.16 12.33
C MET A 139 -4.37 -0.19 12.86
N GLY A 140 -4.54 -0.34 14.17
CA GLY A 140 -5.84 -0.67 14.78
C GLY A 140 -6.89 0.38 14.41
N ARG A 141 -6.55 1.66 14.55
CA ARG A 141 -7.41 2.79 14.17
C ARG A 141 -7.78 2.76 12.68
N TRP A 142 -6.81 2.45 11.82
CA TRP A 142 -7.05 2.31 10.39
C TRP A 142 -7.97 1.12 10.07
N LEU A 143 -7.77 -0.02 10.73
CA LEU A 143 -8.60 -1.20 10.58
C LEU A 143 -10.03 -0.96 11.06
N ASP A 144 -10.21 -0.22 12.14
CA ASP A 144 -11.54 0.14 12.66
C ASP A 144 -12.32 1.00 11.65
N ALA A 145 -11.63 1.90 10.94
CA ALA A 145 -12.25 2.72 9.91
C ALA A 145 -12.50 1.96 8.59
N PHE A 146 -11.57 1.12 8.15
CA PHE A 146 -11.53 0.67 6.74
C PHE A 146 -11.45 -0.84 6.50
N ALA A 147 -11.24 -1.69 7.52
CA ALA A 147 -11.09 -3.14 7.28
C ALA A 147 -12.35 -3.79 6.68
N GLU A 148 -13.53 -3.27 7.05
CA GLU A 148 -14.84 -3.76 6.61
C GLU A 148 -15.61 -2.76 5.75
N THR A 149 -15.06 -1.55 5.58
CA THR A 149 -15.71 -0.45 4.86
C THR A 149 -15.09 -0.28 3.48
N VAL A 150 -15.94 -0.22 2.45
CA VAL A 150 -15.50 0.12 1.09
C VAL A 150 -15.35 1.64 1.00
N ASP A 151 -14.10 2.11 1.05
CA ASP A 151 -13.73 3.52 0.95
C ASP A 151 -12.84 3.78 -0.29
N ALA A 152 -13.13 4.87 -1.02
CA ALA A 152 -12.47 5.16 -2.30
C ALA A 152 -11.03 5.66 -2.15
N VAL A 153 -10.68 6.28 -1.02
CA VAL A 153 -9.33 6.77 -0.75
C VAL A 153 -8.51 5.66 -0.11
N ALA A 154 -9.03 5.04 0.95
CA ALA A 154 -8.30 4.00 1.68
C ALA A 154 -7.97 2.81 0.77
N TRP A 155 -8.87 2.40 -0.12
CA TRP A 155 -8.69 1.26 -1.02
C TRP A 155 -8.22 1.63 -2.44
N ARG A 156 -7.64 2.82 -2.63
CA ARG A 156 -7.04 3.20 -3.91
C ARG A 156 -5.93 2.20 -4.30
N PRO A 157 -5.89 1.67 -5.54
CA PRO A 157 -4.99 0.58 -5.91
C PRO A 157 -3.49 0.87 -5.69
N ASP A 158 -3.05 2.11 -5.93
CA ASP A 158 -1.67 2.53 -5.71
C ASP A 158 -1.28 2.59 -4.22
N LEU A 159 -2.23 2.92 -3.34
CA LEU A 159 -2.01 2.89 -1.89
C LEU A 159 -2.04 1.47 -1.37
N TRP A 160 -2.92 0.62 -1.91
CA TRP A 160 -2.95 -0.79 -1.54
C TRP A 160 -1.64 -1.52 -1.91
N GLY A 161 -1.11 -1.30 -3.12
CA GLY A 161 0.18 -1.87 -3.51
C GLY A 161 1.33 -1.46 -2.57
N ARG A 162 1.36 -0.18 -2.16
CA ARG A 162 2.33 0.30 -1.15
C ARG A 162 2.11 -0.35 0.21
N ARG A 163 0.86 -0.51 0.65
CA ARG A 163 0.58 -1.19 1.92
C ARG A 163 1.05 -2.63 1.91
N ILE A 164 0.84 -3.40 0.84
CA ILE A 164 1.36 -4.77 0.79
C ILE A 164 2.87 -4.79 0.96
N LEU A 165 3.61 -3.89 0.29
CA LEU A 165 5.05 -3.75 0.48
C LEU A 165 5.40 -3.47 1.96
N PHE A 166 4.86 -2.39 2.54
CA PHE A 166 5.25 -1.96 3.89
C PHE A 166 4.72 -2.88 4.99
N TRP A 167 3.50 -3.41 4.86
CA TRP A 167 2.94 -4.33 5.84
C TRP A 167 3.67 -5.67 5.85
N THR A 168 4.13 -6.16 4.70
CA THR A 168 4.90 -7.42 4.65
C THR A 168 6.31 -7.21 5.18
N ALA A 169 7.01 -6.15 4.77
CA ALA A 169 8.38 -5.88 5.21
C ALA A 169 8.48 -5.49 6.70
N HIS A 170 7.50 -4.74 7.19
CA HIS A 170 7.45 -4.28 8.59
C HIS A 170 6.41 -5.04 9.41
N ALA A 171 6.04 -6.26 8.99
CA ALA A 171 5.16 -7.17 9.72
C ALA A 171 5.52 -7.30 11.22
N PRO A 172 6.80 -7.38 11.63
CA PRO A 172 7.16 -7.44 13.05
C PRO A 172 6.67 -6.24 13.87
N LEU A 173 6.50 -5.05 13.29
CA LEU A 173 5.97 -3.88 14.00
C LEU A 173 4.45 -3.95 14.17
N ILE A 174 3.71 -4.50 13.20
CA ILE A 174 2.24 -4.49 13.18
C ILE A 174 1.59 -5.80 13.61
N LEU A 175 2.35 -6.90 13.76
CA LEU A 175 1.87 -8.23 14.18
C LEU A 175 2.52 -8.68 15.49
N SER A 176 3.03 -7.76 16.31
CA SER A 176 3.67 -8.05 17.59
C SER A 176 2.70 -8.37 18.71
N SER A 177 1.45 -7.92 18.60
CA SER A 177 0.42 -8.05 19.61
C SER A 177 0.06 -9.50 19.89
N ASN A 178 -0.14 -9.80 21.17
CA ASN A 178 -0.68 -11.08 21.62
C ASN A 178 -2.18 -11.22 21.32
N ASP A 179 -2.88 -10.14 20.98
CA ASP A 179 -4.29 -10.18 20.60
C ASP A 179 -4.50 -10.93 19.29
N LEU A 180 -5.14 -12.10 19.40
CA LEU A 180 -5.48 -12.97 18.26
C LEU A 180 -6.51 -12.34 17.32
N VAL A 181 -7.44 -11.54 17.85
CA VAL A 181 -8.47 -10.87 17.05
C VAL A 181 -7.83 -9.80 16.20
N TYR A 182 -7.02 -8.92 16.79
CA TYR A 182 -6.25 -7.91 16.07
C TYR A 182 -5.37 -8.52 14.97
N ARG A 183 -4.54 -9.54 15.27
CA ARG A 183 -3.70 -10.19 14.25
C ARG A 183 -4.51 -10.78 13.12
N SER A 184 -5.62 -11.44 13.43
CA SER A 184 -6.51 -12.01 12.41
C SER A 184 -7.10 -10.90 11.54
N ARG A 185 -7.50 -9.76 12.11
CA ARG A 185 -7.98 -8.60 11.34
C ARG A 185 -6.92 -8.06 10.40
N VAL A 186 -5.67 -7.88 10.86
CA VAL A 186 -4.55 -7.43 10.00
C VAL A 186 -4.37 -8.39 8.81
N LEU A 187 -4.25 -9.71 9.08
CA LEU A 187 -4.01 -10.72 8.05
C LEU A 187 -5.18 -10.85 7.07
N ASN A 188 -6.42 -10.84 7.56
CA ASN A 188 -7.62 -10.89 6.72
C ASN A 188 -7.70 -9.67 5.80
N THR A 189 -7.35 -8.49 6.32
CA THR A 189 -7.39 -7.24 5.56
C THR A 189 -6.30 -7.19 4.50
N MET A 190 -5.11 -7.70 4.80
CA MET A 190 -4.03 -7.86 3.84
C MET A 190 -4.43 -8.76 2.67
N ALA A 191 -5.18 -9.84 2.94
CA ALA A 191 -5.65 -10.79 1.93
C ALA A 191 -6.88 -10.33 1.12
N ARG A 192 -7.54 -9.23 1.52
CA ARG A 192 -8.79 -8.77 0.90
C ARG A 192 -8.56 -7.94 -0.36
N GLY A 193 -7.54 -7.08 -0.39
CA GLY A 193 -7.42 -6.09 -1.46
C GLY A 193 -7.06 -6.68 -2.82
#